data_AF-A0AAD8HX31-F1
#
_entry.id   AF-A0AAD8HX31-F1
#
_cell.length_a   1.000
_cell.length_b   1.000
_cell.length_c   1.000
_cell.angle_alpha   90.00
_cell.angle_beta   90.00
_cell.angle_gamma   90.00
#
_symmetry.space_group_name_H-M   'P 1'
#
loop_
_entity.id
_entity.type
_entity.pdbx_description
1 polymer ?
#
loop_
_entity_poly.entity_id
_entity_poly.type
_entity_poly.pdbx_seq_one_letter_code
_entity_poly.pdbx_strand_id
1 'polypeptide(L)'
;MRGIVCRHAFCGLKQIGVTKFPRTLVLNRWMKIAESGTSSDSVSVSNDYFKMQQTSLKLTKIWFDFRQAVNKAGVQLDRLEYVQKTIKQLNTDLDNQCGDFVEFTKKDHMAAMLGKQPVGEVSILVPNICKNKENYFKKKRLISEREKALTKSKKRIRKCKKCEAITHDSRTCPQKKVDASG
;
A
#
# COMPACT_ATOMS: atom_id res chain seq x y z
N MET A 1 -2.19 -18.93 -19.06
CA MET A 1 -2.02 -17.48 -18.77
C MET A 1 -0.62 -17.08 -19.20
N ARG A 2 -0.44 -16.07 -20.06
CA ARG A 2 0.89 -15.50 -20.35
C ARG A 2 1.05 -14.25 -19.46
N GLY A 3 1.95 -14.33 -18.47
CA GLY A 3 2.24 -13.26 -17.51
C GLY A 3 3.22 -12.22 -18.06
N ILE A 4 3.48 -11.17 -17.29
CA ILE A 4 4.51 -10.18 -17.62
C ILE A 4 5.87 -10.84 -17.65
N VAL A 5 6.71 -10.43 -18.61
CA VAL A 5 8.09 -10.92 -18.70
C VAL A 5 8.80 -10.52 -17.40
N CYS A 6 9.43 -11.47 -16.72
CA CYS A 6 10.11 -11.20 -15.46
C CYS A 6 11.32 -10.28 -15.67
N ARG A 7 11.77 -9.61 -14.60
CA ARG A 7 12.96 -8.73 -14.63
C ARG A 7 14.20 -9.45 -15.20
N HIS A 8 14.38 -10.74 -14.91
CA HIS A 8 15.51 -11.53 -15.39
C HIS A 8 15.55 -11.65 -16.92
N ALA A 9 14.40 -11.83 -17.56
CA ALA A 9 14.33 -11.94 -19.00
C ALA A 9 14.63 -10.59 -19.69
N PHE A 10 14.25 -9.45 -19.10
CA PHE A 10 14.69 -8.14 -19.59
C PHE A 10 16.21 -7.95 -19.49
N CYS A 11 16.83 -8.40 -18.40
CA CYS A 11 18.30 -8.39 -18.27
C CYS A 11 18.97 -9.24 -19.35
N GLY A 12 18.44 -10.44 -19.62
CA GLY A 12 18.93 -11.32 -20.69
C GLY A 12 18.84 -10.67 -22.07
N LEU A 13 17.68 -10.08 -22.42
CA LEU A 13 17.48 -9.36 -23.69
C LEU A 13 18.49 -8.21 -23.87
N LYS A 14 18.80 -7.48 -22.79
CA LYS A 14 19.78 -6.40 -22.84
C LYS A 14 21.20 -6.91 -23.11
N GLN A 15 21.59 -8.04 -22.52
CA GLN A 15 22.93 -8.62 -22.71
C GLN A 15 23.17 -9.10 -24.14
N ILE A 16 22.12 -9.59 -24.81
CA ILE A 16 22.19 -10.00 -26.23
C ILE A 16 21.98 -8.84 -27.21
N GLY A 17 21.99 -7.58 -26.74
CA GLY A 17 21.92 -6.41 -27.60
C GLY A 17 20.55 -6.13 -28.23
N VAL A 18 19.45 -6.66 -27.67
CA VAL A 18 18.11 -6.33 -28.15
C VAL A 18 17.78 -4.88 -27.80
N THR A 19 17.74 -4.03 -28.83
CA THR A 19 17.48 -2.58 -28.70
C THR A 19 16.00 -2.22 -28.70
N LYS A 20 15.14 -3.11 -29.24
CA LYS A 20 13.69 -2.95 -29.26
C LYS A 20 13.01 -4.19 -28.70
N PHE A 21 12.17 -4.00 -27.69
CA PHE A 21 11.44 -5.12 -27.09
C PHE A 21 10.51 -5.78 -28.12
N PRO A 22 10.58 -7.11 -28.32
CA PRO A 22 9.77 -7.78 -29.35
C PRO A 22 8.27 -7.57 -29.12
N ARG A 23 7.57 -7.04 -30.13
CA ARG A 23 6.10 -6.81 -30.04
C ARG A 23 5.32 -8.11 -29.82
N THR A 24 5.86 -9.25 -30.25
CA THR A 24 5.29 -10.58 -30.01
C THR A 24 5.19 -10.94 -28.52
N LEU A 25 6.00 -10.30 -27.67
CA LEU A 25 5.98 -10.47 -26.22
C LEU A 25 5.11 -9.41 -25.51
N VAL A 26 4.62 -8.41 -26.24
CA VAL A 26 3.75 -7.35 -25.72
C VAL A 26 2.30 -7.78 -25.88
N LEU A 27 1.63 -8.09 -24.77
CA LEU A 27 0.22 -8.46 -24.80
C LEU A 27 -0.67 -7.21 -24.88
N ASN A 28 -1.76 -7.27 -25.67
CA ASN A 28 -2.74 -6.17 -25.80
C ASN A 28 -3.27 -5.65 -24.45
N ARG A 29 -3.37 -6.53 -23.44
CA ARG A 29 -3.76 -6.13 -22.08
C ARG A 29 -2.82 -5.09 -21.48
N TRP A 30 -1.53 -5.14 -21.77
CA TRP A 30 -0.54 -4.18 -21.26
C TRP A 30 -0.58 -2.86 -22.02
N MET A 31 -0.97 -2.88 -23.29
CA MET A 31 -1.11 -1.65 -24.09
C MET A 31 -2.41 -0.90 -23.82
N LYS A 32 -3.44 -1.56 -23.28
CA LYS A 32 -4.76 -0.96 -23.03
C LYS A 32 -4.75 0.18 -21.99
N ILE A 33 -3.75 0.21 -21.11
CA ILE A 33 -3.53 1.25 -20.08
C ILE A 33 -2.20 1.98 -20.32
N ALA A 34 -1.46 1.62 -21.38
CA ALA A 34 -0.28 2.37 -21.78
C ALA A 34 -0.79 3.61 -22.52
N GLU A 35 -1.15 4.64 -21.78
CA GLU A 35 -1.41 5.95 -22.36
C GLU A 35 -0.15 6.35 -23.14
N SER A 36 -0.30 6.61 -24.44
CA SER A 36 0.69 7.30 -25.25
C SER A 36 0.72 8.77 -24.81
N GLY A 37 1.25 8.99 -23.61
CA GLY A 37 1.41 10.30 -23.00
C GLY A 37 2.88 10.50 -22.69
N THR A 38 3.50 11.43 -23.41
CA THR A 38 4.63 12.20 -22.86
C THR A 38 4.09 12.98 -21.66
N SER A 39 3.84 12.30 -20.53
CA SER A 39 3.51 12.98 -19.29
C SER A 39 4.79 13.59 -18.74
N SER A 40 4.72 14.82 -18.22
CA SER A 40 5.82 15.46 -17.49
C SER A 40 6.36 14.56 -16.35
N ASP A 41 5.49 13.70 -15.80
CA ASP A 41 5.82 12.71 -14.79
C ASP A 41 6.73 11.57 -15.28
N SER A 42 6.82 11.32 -16.59
CA SER A 42 7.76 10.34 -17.13
C SER A 42 9.23 10.79 -16.95
N VAL A 43 9.48 12.11 -16.96
CA VAL A 43 10.81 12.69 -16.77
C VAL A 43 11.21 12.65 -15.30
N SER A 44 10.29 12.93 -14.37
CA SER A 44 10.54 12.83 -12.92
C SER A 44 10.78 11.37 -12.49
N VAL A 45 9.95 10.42 -12.94
CA VAL A 45 10.14 8.98 -12.66
C VAL A 45 11.45 8.46 -13.26
N SER A 46 11.83 8.92 -14.47
CA SER A 46 13.11 8.58 -15.09
C SER A 46 14.30 9.11 -14.28
N ASN A 47 14.24 10.38 -13.85
CA ASN A 47 15.28 11.00 -13.03
C ASN A 47 15.45 10.29 -11.68
N ASP A 48 14.34 9.94 -11.01
CA ASP A 48 14.37 9.21 -9.75
C ASP A 48 14.93 7.79 -9.92
N TYR A 49 14.62 7.14 -11.04
CA TYR A 49 15.22 5.84 -11.39
C TYR A 49 16.74 5.95 -11.62
N PHE A 50 17.20 6.96 -12.37
CA PHE A 50 18.64 7.19 -12.58
C PHE A 50 19.37 7.53 -11.28
N LYS A 51 18.77 8.34 -10.41
CA LYS A 51 19.29 8.63 -9.07
C LYS A 51 19.37 7.36 -8.23
N MET A 52 18.31 6.56 -8.19
CA MET A 52 18.28 5.30 -7.45
C MET A 52 19.36 4.32 -7.96
N GLN A 53 19.56 4.24 -9.28
CA GLN A 53 20.61 3.42 -9.88
C GLN A 53 22.02 3.92 -9.49
N GLN A 54 22.27 5.23 -9.55
CA GLN A 54 23.54 5.82 -9.13
C GLN A 54 23.80 5.60 -7.63
N THR A 55 22.80 5.78 -6.78
CA THR A 55 22.89 5.49 -5.34
C THR A 55 23.21 4.02 -5.10
N SER A 56 22.53 3.10 -5.78
CA SER A 56 22.77 1.66 -5.67
C SER A 56 24.19 1.26 -6.09
N LEU A 57 24.71 1.84 -7.19
CA LEU A 57 26.09 1.60 -7.62
C LEU A 57 27.09 2.14 -6.59
N LYS A 58 26.88 3.36 -6.07
CA LYS A 58 27.73 3.94 -5.04
C LYS A 58 27.74 3.08 -3.77
N LEU A 59 26.57 2.64 -3.30
CA LEU A 59 26.45 1.74 -2.14
C LEU A 59 27.23 0.45 -2.35
N THR A 60 27.08 -0.18 -3.52
CA THR A 60 27.79 -1.41 -3.86
C THR A 60 29.30 -1.21 -3.85
N LYS A 61 29.79 -0.10 -4.40
CA LYS A 61 31.22 0.25 -4.42
C LYS A 61 31.77 0.49 -3.02
N ILE A 62 31.05 1.25 -2.18
CA ILE A 62 31.43 1.49 -0.78
C ILE A 62 31.55 0.17 -0.02
N TRP A 63 30.59 -0.75 -0.19
CA TRP A 63 30.64 -2.06 0.45
C TRP A 63 31.84 -2.89 -0.02
N PHE A 64 32.13 -2.86 -1.32
CA PHE A 64 33.30 -3.53 -1.87
C PHE A 64 34.60 -2.98 -1.28
N ASP A 65 34.74 -1.65 -1.23
CA ASP A 65 35.94 -0.98 -0.71
C ASP A 65 36.14 -1.26 0.79
N PHE A 66 35.06 -1.23 1.58
CA PHE A 66 35.09 -1.64 2.98
C PHE A 66 35.58 -3.08 3.15
N ARG A 67 35.00 -4.00 2.38
CA ARG A 67 35.39 -5.41 2.45
C ARG A 67 36.85 -5.59 2.06
N GLN A 68 37.32 -4.83 1.08
CA GLN A 68 38.72 -4.83 0.69
C GLN A 68 39.63 -4.28 1.79
N ALA A 69 39.21 -3.24 2.51
CA ALA A 69 39.96 -2.68 3.64
C ALA A 69 40.12 -3.70 4.78
N VAL A 70 39.05 -4.41 5.13
CA VAL A 70 39.10 -5.50 6.12
C VAL A 70 40.01 -6.64 5.64
N ASN A 71 39.90 -7.04 4.37
CA ASN A 71 40.77 -8.07 3.81
C ASN A 71 42.26 -7.66 3.83
N LYS A 72 42.58 -6.39 3.59
CA LYS A 72 43.95 -5.86 3.68
C LYS A 72 44.50 -5.84 5.10
N ALA A 73 43.64 -5.63 6.09
CA ALA A 73 44.03 -5.73 7.51
C ALA A 73 44.38 -7.19 7.87
N GLY A 74 43.69 -8.16 7.27
CA GLY A 74 43.93 -9.58 7.49
C GLY A 74 43.61 -9.99 8.92
N VAL A 75 44.49 -10.79 9.54
CA VAL A 75 44.37 -11.24 10.93
C VAL A 75 45.21 -10.42 11.91
N GLN A 76 45.78 -9.29 11.47
CA GLN A 76 46.62 -8.45 12.33
C GLN A 76 45.73 -7.57 13.22
N LEU A 77 45.80 -7.78 14.54
CA LEU A 77 44.93 -7.13 15.51
C LEU A 77 45.03 -5.60 15.44
N ASP A 78 46.24 -5.06 15.41
CA ASP A 78 46.47 -3.60 15.35
C ASP A 78 45.84 -2.95 14.09
N ARG A 79 45.88 -3.66 12.96
CA ARG A 79 45.27 -3.19 11.70
C ARG A 79 43.76 -3.26 11.74
N LEU A 80 43.20 -4.31 12.36
CA LEU A 80 41.76 -4.45 12.55
C LEU A 80 41.23 -3.39 13.51
N GLU A 81 41.95 -3.10 14.59
CA GLU A 81 41.62 -2.04 15.54
C GLU A 81 41.65 -0.66 14.87
N TYR A 82 42.65 -0.41 14.02
CA TYR A 82 42.67 0.79 13.18
C TYR A 82 41.43 0.92 12.30
N VAL A 83 41.09 -0.14 11.54
CA VAL A 83 39.88 -0.16 10.70
C VAL A 83 38.61 0.08 11.53
N GLN A 84 38.49 -0.58 12.69
CA GLN A 84 37.35 -0.40 13.59
C GLN A 84 37.24 1.04 14.11
N LYS A 85 38.37 1.65 14.50
CA LYS A 85 38.42 3.05 14.96
C LYS A 85 37.98 4.01 13.86
N THR A 86 38.46 3.82 12.63
CA THR A 86 38.07 4.65 11.47
C THR A 86 36.57 4.55 11.18
N ILE A 87 35.97 3.36 11.26
CA ILE A 87 34.52 3.17 11.06
C ILE A 87 33.72 3.92 12.13
N LYS A 88 34.13 3.81 13.41
CA LYS A 88 33.47 4.53 14.50
C LYS A 88 33.55 6.04 14.30
N GLN A 89 34.70 6.57 13.89
CA GLN A 89 34.86 7.99 13.59
C GLN A 89 33.93 8.43 12.45
N LEU A 90 33.89 7.67 11.35
CA LEU A 90 33.00 7.94 10.22
C LEU A 90 31.53 8.00 10.64
N ASN A 91 31.08 7.08 11.49
CA ASN A 91 29.69 7.10 11.99
C ASN A 91 29.41 8.38 12.79
N THR A 92 30.28 8.73 13.74
CA THR A 92 30.15 9.96 14.53
C THR A 92 30.13 11.21 13.64
N ASP A 93 30.99 11.26 12.62
CA ASP A 93 31.05 12.39 11.69
C ASP A 93 29.76 12.51 10.84
N LEU A 94 29.16 11.37 10.47
CA LEU A 94 27.89 11.34 9.75
C LEU A 94 26.71 11.73 10.64
N ASP A 95 26.68 11.28 11.90
CA ASP A 95 25.67 11.67 12.88
C ASP A 95 25.73 13.18 13.15
N ASN A 96 26.93 13.75 13.26
CA ASN A 96 27.14 15.18 13.45
C ASN A 96 26.81 16.04 12.21
N GLN A 97 27.00 15.49 11.00
CA GLN A 97 26.59 16.15 9.75
C GLN A 97 25.08 16.09 9.52
N CYS A 98 24.39 15.14 10.16
CA CYS A 98 22.94 15.09 10.21
C CYS A 98 22.43 16.14 11.22
N GLY A 99 22.58 17.42 10.88
CA GLY A 99 21.95 18.51 11.62
C GLY A 99 20.44 18.26 11.65
N ASP A 100 19.91 18.12 12.88
CA ASP A 100 18.49 17.91 13.22
C ASP A 100 17.70 17.25 12.09
N PHE A 101 17.83 15.92 11.96
CA PHE A 101 16.86 15.16 11.19
C PHE A 101 15.50 15.40 11.86
N VAL A 102 14.77 16.41 11.40
CA VAL A 102 13.37 16.60 11.75
C VAL A 102 12.72 15.32 11.30
N GLU A 103 12.44 14.45 12.26
CA GLU A 103 11.82 13.15 12.06
C GLU A 103 10.62 13.40 11.16
N PHE A 104 10.74 13.05 9.88
CA PHE A 104 9.71 13.37 8.89
C PHE A 104 8.52 12.50 9.25
N THR A 105 7.62 13.06 10.07
CA THR A 105 6.62 12.26 10.73
C THR A 105 5.69 11.69 9.68
N LYS A 106 5.02 10.58 9.98
CA LYS A 106 3.98 10.03 9.09
C LYS A 106 2.95 11.10 8.71
N LYS A 107 2.72 12.08 9.59
CA LYS A 107 1.81 13.20 9.37
C LYS A 107 2.35 14.17 8.31
N ASP A 108 3.64 14.48 8.35
CA ASP A 108 4.31 15.34 7.36
C ASP A 108 4.32 14.68 5.98
N HIS A 109 4.58 13.37 5.93
CA HIS A 109 4.49 12.59 4.70
C HIS A 109 3.08 12.55 4.12
N MET A 110 2.05 12.40 4.95
CA MET A 110 0.66 12.44 4.49
C MET A 110 0.28 13.84 3.99
N ALA A 111 0.72 14.91 4.67
CA ALA A 111 0.46 16.28 4.27
C ALA A 111 1.12 16.66 2.94
N ALA A 112 2.32 16.14 2.67
CA ALA A 112 3.00 16.34 1.39
C ALA A 112 2.27 15.64 0.22
N MET A 113 1.74 14.45 0.45
CA MET A 113 1.07 13.66 -0.60
C MET A 113 -0.38 14.10 -0.85
N LEU A 114 -1.11 14.51 0.18
CA LEU A 114 -2.56 14.75 0.13
C LEU A 114 -2.96 16.21 0.41
N GLY A 115 -2.00 17.06 0.77
CA GLY A 115 -2.24 18.39 1.30
C GLY A 115 -2.52 18.38 2.81
N LYS A 116 -2.47 19.56 3.45
CA LYS A 116 -2.78 19.71 4.87
C LYS A 116 -4.24 19.30 5.12
N GLN A 117 -4.47 18.51 6.16
CA GLN A 117 -5.83 18.17 6.58
C GLN A 117 -6.60 19.47 6.87
N PRO A 118 -7.83 19.64 6.34
CA PRO A 118 -8.64 20.82 6.63
C PRO A 118 -8.92 20.88 8.14
N VAL A 119 -8.72 22.05 8.73
CA VAL A 119 -9.02 22.30 10.14
C VAL A 119 -10.46 22.83 10.21
N GLY A 120 -11.40 22.01 10.70
CA GLY A 120 -12.80 22.38 10.85
C GLY A 120 -13.79 21.21 10.69
N GLU A 121 -15.08 21.49 10.84
CA GLU A 121 -16.17 20.53 10.59
C GLU A 121 -16.28 20.24 9.08
N VAL A 122 -15.87 19.04 8.65
CA VAL A 122 -15.92 18.65 7.24
C VAL A 122 -17.34 18.20 6.90
N SER A 123 -18.10 19.04 6.22
CA SER A 123 -19.39 18.66 5.64
C SER A 123 -19.16 17.82 4.36
N ILE A 124 -19.06 16.50 4.52
CA ILE A 124 -18.95 15.58 3.37
C ILE A 124 -20.33 15.51 2.70
N LEU A 125 -20.51 16.26 1.61
CA LEU A 125 -21.67 16.13 0.75
C LEU A 125 -21.65 14.77 0.05
N VAL A 126 -22.81 14.12 -0.04
CA VAL A 126 -22.96 12.87 -0.79
C VAL A 126 -22.65 13.15 -2.26
N PRO A 127 -21.74 12.40 -2.90
CA PRO A 127 -21.44 12.59 -4.32
C PRO A 127 -22.72 12.50 -5.15
N ASN A 128 -22.88 13.44 -6.08
CA ASN A 128 -23.99 13.43 -7.01
C ASN A 128 -23.93 12.13 -7.82
N ILE A 129 -25.00 11.33 -7.80
CA ILE A 129 -25.00 9.96 -8.32
C ILE A 129 -24.72 10.01 -9.84
N CYS A 130 -23.52 9.64 -10.26
CA CYS A 130 -23.18 9.53 -11.68
C CYS A 130 -23.95 8.36 -12.32
N LYS A 131 -24.79 8.66 -13.31
CA LYS A 131 -25.60 7.70 -14.08
C LYS A 131 -24.81 7.11 -15.26
N ASN A 132 -23.64 6.52 -15.04
CA ASN A 132 -22.78 6.03 -16.13
C ASN A 132 -22.55 4.51 -16.14
N LYS A 133 -23.61 3.71 -16.01
CA LYS A 133 -23.74 2.41 -16.73
C LYS A 133 -25.09 1.75 -16.49
N GLU A 134 -25.62 1.12 -17.53
CA GLU A 134 -26.79 0.25 -17.51
C GLU A 134 -26.61 -0.89 -16.50
N ASN A 135 -27.26 -0.80 -15.36
CA ASN A 135 -27.58 -1.98 -14.55
C ASN A 135 -28.86 -1.72 -13.77
N TYR A 136 -29.97 -2.07 -14.41
CA TYR A 136 -31.33 -1.68 -14.05
C TYR A 136 -31.86 -2.27 -12.72
N PHE A 137 -31.12 -3.16 -12.04
CA PHE A 137 -31.69 -3.95 -10.94
C PHE A 137 -31.03 -3.87 -9.56
N LYS A 138 -29.91 -3.15 -9.37
CA LYS A 138 -29.31 -2.99 -8.02
C LYS A 138 -28.85 -1.54 -7.78
N LYS A 139 -29.82 -0.63 -7.75
CA LYS A 139 -29.66 0.81 -7.45
C LYS A 139 -29.38 1.09 -5.97
N LYS A 140 -28.40 0.44 -5.33
CA LYS A 140 -27.99 0.81 -3.96
C LYS A 140 -26.47 0.74 -3.84
N ARG A 141 -25.91 1.80 -3.24
CA ARG A 141 -24.55 1.84 -2.69
C ARG A 141 -24.23 0.49 -2.02
N LEU A 142 -23.04 -0.04 -2.27
CA LEU A 142 -22.53 -1.21 -1.55
C LEU A 142 -22.49 -0.89 -0.05
N ILE A 143 -23.34 -1.57 0.73
CA ILE A 143 -23.42 -1.38 2.18
C ILE A 143 -22.39 -2.31 2.83
N SER A 144 -21.46 -1.74 3.61
CA SER A 144 -20.45 -2.50 4.35
C SER A 144 -21.10 -3.41 5.40
N GLU A 145 -20.38 -4.46 5.84
CA GLU A 145 -20.86 -5.34 6.93
C GLU A 145 -21.08 -4.57 8.24
N ARG A 146 -20.22 -3.57 8.50
CA ARG A 146 -20.36 -2.66 9.65
C ARG A 146 -21.68 -1.90 9.60
N GLU A 147 -22.04 -1.32 8.46
CA GLU A 147 -23.33 -0.61 8.29
C GLU A 147 -24.53 -1.55 8.40
N LYS A 148 -24.42 -2.78 7.88
CA LYS A 148 -25.45 -3.81 8.05
C LYS A 148 -25.64 -4.18 9.52
N ALA A 149 -24.55 -4.31 10.29
CA ALA A 149 -24.59 -4.60 11.71
C ALA A 149 -25.26 -3.45 12.51
N LEU A 150 -24.88 -2.20 12.23
CA LEU A 150 -25.45 -1.01 12.87
C LEU A 150 -26.95 -0.81 12.53
N THR A 151 -27.36 -1.11 11.31
CA THR A 151 -28.79 -1.07 10.94
C THR A 151 -29.57 -2.22 11.56
N LYS A 152 -28.97 -3.40 11.74
CA LYS A 152 -29.59 -4.53 12.43
C LYS A 152 -29.73 -4.28 13.93
N SER A 153 -28.76 -3.66 14.58
CA SER A 153 -28.82 -3.36 16.02
C SER A 153 -29.92 -2.35 16.39
N LYS A 154 -30.28 -1.44 15.46
CA LYS A 154 -31.39 -0.50 15.64
C LYS A 154 -32.78 -1.14 15.52
N LYS A 155 -32.90 -2.37 15.04
CA LYS A 155 -34.20 -3.03 14.91
C LYS A 155 -34.69 -3.49 16.28
N ARG A 156 -35.94 -3.18 16.60
CA ARG A 156 -36.60 -3.69 17.81
C ARG A 156 -36.57 -5.21 17.80
N ILE A 157 -36.19 -5.80 18.94
CA ILE A 157 -36.24 -7.25 19.14
C ILE A 157 -37.72 -7.67 19.03
N ARG A 158 -37.98 -8.68 18.18
CA ARG A 158 -39.33 -9.24 18.03
C ARG A 158 -39.73 -9.92 19.34
N LYS A 159 -40.89 -9.54 19.87
CA LYS A 159 -41.51 -10.16 21.04
C LYS A 159 -42.77 -10.92 20.62
N CYS A 160 -43.09 -11.98 21.35
CA CYS A 160 -44.36 -12.67 21.24
C CYS A 160 -45.51 -11.70 21.53
N LYS A 161 -46.48 -11.58 20.62
CA LYS A 161 -47.62 -10.67 20.81
C LYS A 161 -48.55 -11.07 21.97
N LYS A 162 -48.46 -12.31 22.47
CA LYS A 162 -49.37 -12.85 23.48
C LYS A 162 -48.80 -12.80 24.90
N CYS A 163 -47.50 -13.06 25.08
CA CYS A 163 -46.85 -13.08 26.39
C CYS A 163 -45.55 -12.26 26.46
N GLU A 164 -45.28 -11.45 25.43
CA GLU A 164 -44.13 -10.53 25.34
C GLU A 164 -42.73 -11.16 25.41
N ALA A 165 -42.63 -12.48 25.51
CA ALA A 165 -41.37 -13.21 25.50
C ALA A 165 -40.60 -13.02 24.18
N ILE A 166 -39.28 -12.91 24.27
CA ILE A 166 -38.37 -12.76 23.10
C ILE A 166 -37.96 -14.09 22.46
N THR A 167 -38.22 -15.21 23.14
CA THR A 167 -37.72 -16.54 22.77
C THR A 167 -38.59 -17.27 21.73
N HIS A 168 -39.80 -16.78 21.49
CA HIS A 168 -40.75 -17.39 20.56
C HIS A 168 -41.72 -16.34 19.99
N ASP A 169 -42.50 -16.72 18.97
CA ASP A 169 -43.54 -15.87 18.38
C ASP A 169 -44.95 -16.34 18.78
N SER A 170 -45.98 -15.53 18.53
CA SER A 170 -47.36 -15.82 18.94
C SER A 170 -47.92 -17.15 18.41
N ARG A 171 -47.39 -17.65 17.29
CA ARG A 171 -47.77 -18.93 16.69
C ARG A 171 -47.33 -20.14 17.53
N THR A 172 -46.20 -20.03 18.21
CA THR A 172 -45.61 -21.08 19.04
C THR A 172 -45.73 -20.75 20.54
N CYS A 173 -46.63 -19.83 20.89
CA CYS A 173 -46.79 -19.38 22.26
C CYS A 173 -47.37 -20.50 23.14
N PRO A 174 -46.70 -20.88 24.25
CA PRO A 174 -47.21 -21.90 25.18
C PRO A 174 -48.57 -21.53 25.77
N GLN A 175 -48.79 -20.24 26.05
CA GLN A 175 -50.07 -19.69 26.52
C GLN A 175 -51.20 -19.80 25.48
N LYS A 176 -50.90 -20.15 24.22
CA LYS A 176 -51.93 -20.48 23.22
C LYS A 176 -52.48 -21.90 23.39
N LYS A 177 -51.71 -22.81 24.00
CA LYS A 177 -52.14 -24.19 24.26
C LYS A 177 -53.00 -24.31 25.52
N VAL A 178 -52.78 -23.42 26.49
CA VAL A 178 -53.53 -23.38 27.76
C VAL A 178 -54.98 -22.93 27.53
N ASP A 179 -55.19 -21.86 26.76
CA ASP A 179 -56.54 -21.33 26.48
C ASP A 179 -57.40 -22.21 25.54
N ALA A 180 -56.82 -23.24 24.92
CA ALA A 180 -57.54 -24.15 24.02
C ALA A 180 -58.08 -25.40 24.74
N SER A 181 -57.87 -25.50 26.05
CA SER A 181 -58.22 -26.67 26.88
C SER A 181 -59.20 -26.32 28.01
N GLY A 182 -59.89 -25.19 27.92
CA GLY A 182 -60.91 -24.73 28.86
C GLY A 182 -62.18 -24.31 28.12
#